data_AF-A0A955ZYW2-F1
#
_entry.id   AF-A0A955ZYW2-F1
#
_cell.length_a   1.000
_cell.length_b   1.000
_cell.length_c   1.000
_cell.angle_alpha   90.00
_cell.angle_beta   90.00
_cell.angle_gamma   90.00
#
_symmetry.space_group_name_H-M   'P 1'
#
loop_
_entity.id
_entity.type
_entity.pdbx_description
1 polymer ?
#
loop_
_entity_poly.entity_id
_entity_poly.type
_entity_poly.pdbx_seq_one_letter_code
_entity_poly.pdbx_strand_id
1 'polypeptide(L)'
;MTDGPEPPRSGSALAATALFLAALAVRALPWRHVFDADRVVFAGNDAWYHVRRAMFALAHFPAHVDVDPFLAWPDGSRAIWPPAFDALVAAAAAPAWALAGLRGA
;
A
#
# COMPACT_ATOMS: atom_id res chain seq x y z
N MET A 1 -40.37 -9.22 -16.87
CA MET A 1 -39.41 -10.12 -16.17
C MET A 1 -38.18 -9.28 -15.83
N THR A 2 -38.27 -8.52 -14.74
CA THR A 2 -37.20 -7.62 -14.26
C THR A 2 -37.25 -7.63 -12.74
N ASP A 3 -36.74 -8.70 -12.12
CA ASP A 3 -36.28 -8.59 -10.75
C ASP A 3 -34.85 -8.05 -10.81
N GLY A 4 -34.71 -6.75 -10.49
CA GLY A 4 -33.41 -6.19 -10.15
C GLY A 4 -32.91 -6.79 -8.83
N PRO A 5 -31.59 -6.74 -8.56
CA PRO A 5 -31.06 -7.29 -7.31
C PRO A 5 -31.70 -6.58 -6.11
N GLU A 6 -32.29 -7.36 -5.19
CA GLU A 6 -32.81 -6.80 -3.93
C GLU A 6 -31.68 -6.08 -3.18
N PRO A 7 -31.95 -4.88 -2.61
CA PRO A 7 -30.96 -4.19 -1.80
C PRO A 7 -30.60 -5.03 -0.57
N PRO A 8 -29.35 -4.96 -0.10
CA PRO A 8 -28.93 -5.69 1.09
C PRO A 8 -29.78 -5.27 2.29
N ARG A 9 -30.36 -6.25 2.98
CA ARG A 9 -31.12 -6.02 4.22
C ARG A 9 -30.22 -5.34 5.23
N SER A 10 -30.70 -4.32 5.94
CA SER A 10 -29.89 -3.51 6.87
C SER A 10 -29.02 -4.34 7.84
N GLY A 11 -29.53 -5.47 8.32
CA GLY A 11 -28.78 -6.41 9.17
C GLY A 11 -27.54 -7.04 8.51
N SER A 12 -27.52 -7.25 7.19
CA SER A 12 -26.35 -7.79 6.49
C SER A 12 -25.25 -6.75 6.32
N ALA A 13 -25.60 -5.48 6.11
CA ALA A 13 -24.64 -4.37 6.07
C ALA A 13 -23.97 -4.19 7.43
N LEU A 14 -24.75 -4.18 8.52
CA LEU A 14 -24.24 -4.11 9.89
C LEU A 14 -23.27 -5.26 10.20
N ALA A 15 -23.62 -6.49 9.84
CA ALA A 15 -22.75 -7.65 10.03
C ALA A 15 -21.45 -7.54 9.23
N ALA A 16 -21.52 -7.10 7.97
CA ALA A 16 -20.34 -6.91 7.12
C ALA A 16 -19.41 -5.82 7.68
N THR A 17 -19.96 -4.69 8.14
CA THR A 17 -19.20 -3.63 8.80
C THR A 17 -18.54 -4.13 10.08
N ALA A 18 -19.26 -4.85 10.93
CA ALA A 18 -18.70 -5.42 12.15
C ALA A 18 -17.55 -6.39 11.84
N LEU A 19 -17.71 -7.26 10.84
CA LEU A 19 -16.67 -8.18 10.39
C LEU A 19 -15.44 -7.45 9.85
N PHE A 20 -15.63 -6.41 9.03
CA PHE A 20 -14.55 -5.58 8.51
C PHE A 20 -13.75 -4.92 9.64
N LEU A 21 -14.44 -4.29 10.60
CA LEU A 21 -13.81 -3.63 11.74
C LEU A 21 -13.05 -4.62 12.63
N ALA A 22 -13.62 -5.80 12.87
CA ALA A 22 -12.93 -6.87 13.59
C ALA A 22 -11.66 -7.33 12.86
N ALA A 23 -11.74 -7.56 11.55
CA ALA A 23 -10.59 -7.95 10.74
C ALA A 23 -9.50 -6.86 10.70
N LEU A 24 -9.90 -5.58 10.64
CA LEU A 24 -8.99 -4.45 10.71
C LEU A 24 -8.31 -4.36 12.08
N ALA A 25 -9.07 -4.52 13.18
CA ALA A 25 -8.52 -4.51 14.53
C ALA A 25 -7.49 -5.62 14.73
N VAL A 26 -7.78 -6.84 14.28
CA VAL A 26 -6.84 -7.97 14.34
C VAL A 26 -5.56 -7.67 13.55
N ARG A 27 -5.68 -7.10 12.35
CA ARG A 27 -4.52 -6.71 11.52
C ARG A 27 -3.69 -5.58 12.13
N ALA A 28 -4.29 -4.72 12.95
CA ALA A 28 -3.61 -3.62 13.62
C ALA A 28 -2.95 -4.00 14.96
N LEU A 29 -3.22 -5.19 15.52
CA LEU A 29 -2.63 -5.66 16.78
C LEU A 29 -1.08 -5.56 16.84
N PRO A 30 -0.32 -5.83 15.76
CA PRO A 30 1.14 -5.73 15.78
C PRO A 30 1.68 -4.29 15.74
N TRP A 31 0.87 -3.25 15.91
CA TRP A 31 1.28 -1.84 15.73
C TRP A 31 2.56 -1.45 16.46
N ARG A 32 2.80 -1.98 17.67
CA ARG A 32 4.03 -1.75 18.46
C ARG A 32 5.31 -2.28 17.82
N HIS A 33 5.20 -3.21 16.86
CA HIS A 33 6.32 -3.73 16.09
C HIS A 33 6.52 -2.95 14.78
N VAL A 34 5.52 -2.18 14.36
CA VAL A 34 5.57 -1.32 13.17
C VAL A 34 6.02 0.08 13.54
N PHE A 35 5.51 0.64 14.64
CA PHE A 35 5.89 1.95 15.16
C PHE A 35 6.83 1.75 16.34
N ASP A 36 8.12 1.83 16.07
CA ASP A 36 9.19 1.62 17.04
C ASP A 36 9.89 2.96 17.29
N ALA A 37 9.68 3.54 18.48
CA ALA A 37 10.25 4.81 18.94
C ALA A 37 10.28 5.93 17.90
N ASP A 38 11.37 6.01 17.11
CA ASP A 38 11.70 7.05 16.15
C ASP A 38 11.54 6.61 14.68
N ARG A 39 11.12 5.38 14.41
CA ARG A 39 11.04 4.80 13.07
C ARG A 39 9.78 3.99 12.80
N VAL A 40 9.48 3.85 11.51
CA VAL A 40 8.51 2.88 11.01
C VAL A 40 9.26 1.66 10.50
N VAL A 41 8.93 0.49 11.02
CA VAL A 41 9.54 -0.79 10.67
C VAL A 41 8.59 -1.57 9.77
N PHE A 42 9.03 -1.87 8.55
CA PHE A 42 8.27 -2.67 7.61
C PHE A 42 8.50 -4.17 7.82
N ALA A 43 7.44 -4.96 7.68
CA ALA A 43 7.45 -6.38 7.98
C ALA A 43 8.12 -7.20 6.86
N GLY A 44 9.20 -7.90 7.20
CA GLY A 44 9.94 -8.73 6.24
C GLY A 44 10.67 -7.93 5.16
N ASN A 45 11.41 -8.63 4.31
CA ASN A 45 12.27 -7.99 3.30
C ASN A 45 11.46 -7.37 2.15
N ASP A 46 10.39 -8.05 1.71
CA ASP A 46 9.59 -7.62 0.56
C ASP A 46 8.93 -6.26 0.80
N ALA A 47 8.49 -5.99 2.03
CA ALA A 47 7.83 -4.72 2.36
C ALA A 47 8.78 -3.52 2.20
N TRP A 48 10.07 -3.68 2.53
CA TRP A 48 11.07 -2.63 2.27
C TRP A 48 11.24 -2.34 0.78
N TYR A 49 11.22 -3.39 -0.05
CA TYR A 49 11.32 -3.24 -1.49
C TYR A 49 10.08 -2.55 -2.09
N HIS A 50 8.88 -2.90 -1.60
CA HIS A 50 7.65 -2.20 -1.96
C HIS A 50 7.66 -0.73 -1.56
N VAL A 51 8.15 -0.38 -0.37
CA VAL A 51 8.30 1.02 0.04
C VAL A 51 9.21 1.78 -0.91
N ARG A 52 10.34 1.20 -1.32
CA ARG A 52 11.22 1.82 -2.31
C ARG A 52 10.49 2.08 -3.65
N ARG A 53 9.75 1.09 -4.17
CA ARG A 53 8.99 1.25 -5.42
C ARG A 53 7.87 2.27 -5.30
N ALA A 54 7.17 2.30 -4.16
CA ALA A 54 6.13 3.28 -3.87
C ALA A 54 6.71 4.70 -3.77
N MET A 55 7.87 4.87 -3.14
CA MET A 55 8.57 6.16 -3.10
C MET A 55 8.99 6.63 -4.50
N PHE A 56 9.48 5.71 -5.36
CA PHE A 56 9.76 6.03 -6.75
C PHE A 56 8.49 6.47 -7.50
N ALA A 57 7.40 5.71 -7.37
CA ALA A 57 6.12 6.02 -8.00
C ALA A 57 5.52 7.34 -7.49
N LEU A 58 5.69 7.65 -6.20
CA LEU A 58 5.24 8.90 -5.59
C LEU A 58 5.97 10.12 -6.17
N ALA A 59 7.27 9.99 -6.44
CA ALA A 59 8.08 11.06 -7.03
C ALA A 59 7.95 11.19 -8.56
N HIS A 60 7.62 10.10 -9.27
CA HIS A 60 7.68 10.04 -10.73
C HIS A 60 6.38 9.59 -11.41
N PHE A 61 5.24 9.62 -10.71
CA PHE A 61 3.96 9.15 -11.24
C PHE A 61 3.67 9.76 -12.64
N PRO A 62 3.29 8.96 -13.65
CA PRO A 62 2.89 7.54 -13.61
C PRO A 62 4.01 6.52 -13.89
N ALA A 63 5.27 6.91 -13.86
CA ALA A 63 6.39 5.99 -14.10
C ALA A 63 6.53 4.96 -12.97
N HIS A 64 7.09 3.79 -13.31
CA HIS A 64 7.40 2.73 -12.36
C HIS A 64 8.76 2.11 -12.68
N VAL A 65 9.34 1.43 -11.68
CA VAL A 65 10.56 0.64 -11.86
C VAL A 65 10.22 -0.66 -12.58
N ASP A 66 10.65 -0.78 -13.84
CA ASP A 66 10.56 -2.01 -14.64
C ASP A 66 11.78 -2.91 -14.37
N VAL A 67 12.98 -2.49 -14.81
CA VAL A 67 14.25 -3.13 -14.47
C VAL A 67 14.95 -2.34 -13.37
N ASP A 68 15.35 -3.03 -12.30
CA ASP A 68 15.96 -2.43 -11.13
C ASP A 68 17.46 -2.78 -11.01
N PRO A 69 18.38 -1.81 -11.12
CA PRO A 69 19.81 -2.06 -10.95
C PRO A 69 20.20 -2.43 -9.51
N PHE A 70 19.33 -2.17 -8.52
CA PHE A 70 19.57 -2.57 -7.13
C PHE A 70 19.23 -4.04 -6.85
N LEU A 71 18.58 -4.72 -7.80
CA LEU A 71 18.36 -6.16 -7.72
C LEU A 71 19.41 -6.89 -8.55
N ALA A 72 19.86 -8.05 -8.08
CA ALA A 72 20.78 -8.94 -8.83
C ALA A 72 21.99 -8.21 -9.44
N TRP A 73 22.66 -7.37 -8.63
CA TRP A 73 23.86 -6.65 -9.06
C TRP A 73 24.92 -7.60 -9.63
N PRO A 74 25.60 -7.27 -10.76
CA PRO A 74 25.57 -5.99 -11.47
C PRO A 74 24.52 -5.86 -12.58
N ASP A 75 23.83 -6.94 -12.93
CA ASP A 75 23.03 -6.99 -14.16
C ASP A 75 21.68 -6.29 -14.03
N GLY A 76 21.19 -6.10 -12.81
CA GLY A 76 19.83 -5.63 -12.58
C GLY A 76 18.81 -6.76 -12.74
N SER A 77 17.61 -6.60 -12.19
CA SER A 77 16.51 -7.52 -12.51
C SER A 77 15.14 -6.89 -12.41
N ARG A 78 14.16 -7.56 -13.03
CA ARG A 78 12.75 -7.22 -12.89
C ARG A 78 12.21 -7.79 -11.59
N ALA A 79 11.47 -6.97 -10.86
CA ALA A 79 10.69 -7.45 -9.73
C ALA A 79 9.62 -8.44 -10.20
N ILE A 80 9.38 -9.49 -9.41
CA ILE A 80 8.33 -10.48 -9.73
C ILE A 80 6.91 -9.92 -9.59
N TRP A 81 6.74 -8.79 -8.88
CA TRP A 81 5.43 -8.17 -8.63
C TRP A 81 5.13 -7.03 -9.61
N PRO A 82 3.91 -6.99 -10.20
CA PRO A 82 3.44 -5.85 -10.99
C PRO A 82 3.41 -4.54 -10.18
N PRO A 83 3.46 -3.36 -10.84
CA PRO A 83 3.60 -2.06 -10.16
C PRO A 83 2.31 -1.52 -9.54
N ALA A 84 1.16 -2.16 -9.75
CA ALA A 84 -0.13 -1.64 -9.33
C ALA A 84 -0.24 -1.41 -7.81
N PHE A 85 0.31 -2.33 -7.01
CA PHE A 85 0.33 -2.19 -5.55
C PHE A 85 1.11 -0.94 -5.12
N ASP A 86 2.31 -0.76 -5.67
CA ASP A 86 3.18 0.37 -5.33
C ASP A 86 2.58 1.71 -5.78
N ALA A 87 1.90 1.72 -6.93
CA ALA A 87 1.16 2.88 -7.43
C ALA A 87 -0.03 3.25 -6.52
N LEU A 88 -0.76 2.26 -5.99
CA LEU A 88 -1.86 2.50 -5.03
C LEU A 88 -1.33 3.07 -3.70
N VAL A 89 -0.21 2.54 -3.20
CA VAL A 89 0.44 3.07 -1.99
C VAL A 89 0.91 4.51 -2.23
N ALA A 90 1.54 4.79 -3.37
CA ALA A 90 1.94 6.14 -3.75
C ALA A 90 0.73 7.09 -3.84
N ALA A 91 -0.37 6.67 -4.46
CA ALA A 91 -1.58 7.47 -4.55
C ALA A 91 -2.19 7.78 -3.16
N ALA A 92 -2.18 6.82 -2.24
CA ALA A 92 -2.62 7.02 -0.87
C ALA A 92 -1.71 8.00 -0.09
N ALA A 93 -0.40 7.98 -0.36
CA ALA A 93 0.58 8.86 0.28
C ALA A 93 0.65 10.27 -0.32
N ALA A 94 0.19 10.46 -1.57
CA ALA A 94 0.32 11.70 -2.32
C ALA A 94 -0.18 12.98 -1.60
N PRO A 95 -1.31 12.97 -0.88
CA PRO A 95 -1.76 14.16 -0.14
C PRO A 95 -0.77 14.56 0.96
N ALA A 96 -0.29 13.60 1.76
CA ALA A 96 0.67 13.86 2.83
C ALA A 96 2.02 14.34 2.26
N TRP A 97 2.48 13.72 1.17
CA TRP A 97 3.67 14.13 0.45
C TRP A 97 3.60 15.56 -0.06
N ALA A 98 2.45 15.95 -0.64
CA ALA A 98 2.24 17.31 -1.14
C ALA A 98 2.24 18.35 -0.02
N LEU A 99 1.66 18.02 1.14
CA LEU A 99 1.64 18.89 2.32
C LEU A 99 3.01 19.04 2.98
N ALA A 100 3.86 18.02 2.91
CA ALA A 100 5.21 18.04 3.46
C ALA A 100 6.18 18.96 2.68
N GLY A 101 5.77 19.51 1.53
CA GLY A 101 6.61 20.42 0.75
C GLY A 101 7.86 19.79 0.12
N LEU A 102 7.98 18.45 0.13
CA LEU A 102 9.15 17.70 -0.35
C LEU A 102 9.19 17.58 -1.89
N ARG A 103 8.83 18.66 -2.59
CA ARG A 103 8.92 18.76 -4.04
C ARG A 103 10.33 19.21 -4.43
N GLY A 104 11.31 18.32 -4.31
CA GLY A 104 12.64 18.52 -4.92
C GLY A 104 13.80 18.70 -3.94
N ALA A 105 14.13 17.61 -3.24
CA ALA A 105 15.51 17.38 -2.79
C ALA A 105 16.13 16.30 -3.68
#